data_AF-A0A934LDT2-F1
#
_entry.id   AF-A0A934LDT2-F1
#
_cell.length_a   1.000
_cell.length_b   1.000
_cell.length_c   1.000
_cell.angle_alpha   90.00
_cell.angle_beta   90.00
_cell.angle_gamma   90.00
#
_symmetry.space_group_name_H-M   'P 1'
#
loop_
_entity.id
_entity.type
_entity.pdbx_description
1 polymer ?
#
loop_
_entity_poly.entity_id
_entity_poly.type
_entity_poly.pdbx_seq_one_letter_code
_entity_poly.pdbx_strand_id
1 'polypeptide(L)'
;MLTRVALACVWLLRLLPLSALAVIGNGFGTLLYALGRERRRVCLINLARCLPELSARERRALARRHFRAFARTFLERAILWWGAP
;
A
#
# COMPACT_ATOMS: atom_id res chain seq x y z
N MET A 1 17.69 3.65 -17.30
CA MET A 1 16.76 4.80 -17.44
C MET A 1 15.53 4.69 -16.53
N LEU A 2 14.81 3.56 -16.53
CA LEU A 2 13.60 3.35 -15.71
C LEU A 2 13.76 3.70 -14.22
N THR A 3 14.88 3.30 -13.60
CA THR A 3 15.16 3.57 -12.18
C THR A 3 15.21 5.06 -11.87
N ARG A 4 15.80 5.89 -12.75
CA ARG A 4 15.89 7.34 -12.55
C ARG A 4 14.52 8.01 -12.62
N VAL A 5 13.67 7.54 -13.55
CA VAL A 5 12.28 8.01 -13.67
C VAL A 5 11.48 7.63 -12.42
N ALA A 6 11.60 6.38 -11.95
CA ALA A 6 10.93 5.94 -10.73
C ALA A 6 11.34 6.79 -9.51
N LEU A 7 12.64 7.05 -9.35
CA LEU A 7 13.15 7.90 -8.27
C LEU A 7 12.65 9.36 -8.40
N ALA A 8 12.63 9.92 -9.60
CA ALA A 8 12.07 11.25 -9.84
C ALA A 8 10.57 11.32 -9.48
N CYS A 9 9.79 10.30 -9.84
CA CYS A 9 8.38 10.22 -9.45
C CYS A 9 8.22 10.16 -7.93
N VAL A 10 9.01 9.33 -7.24
CA VAL A 10 8.98 9.26 -5.76
C VAL A 10 9.38 10.61 -5.16
N TRP A 11 10.41 11.27 -5.69
CA TRP A 11 10.86 12.59 -5.23
C TRP A 11 9.77 13.66 -5.36
N LEU A 12 8.95 13.61 -6.41
CA LEU A 12 7.82 14.54 -6.59
C LEU A 12 6.72 14.32 -5.54
N LEU A 13 6.51 13.07 -5.10
CA LEU A 13 5.49 12.77 -4.08
C LEU A 13 5.76 13.49 -2.75
N ARG A 14 7.03 13.79 -2.43
CA ARG A 14 7.38 14.50 -1.19
C ARG A 14 6.77 15.91 -1.10
N LEU A 15 6.42 16.50 -2.25
CA LEU A 15 5.85 17.84 -2.33
C LEU A 15 4.36 17.88 -1.96
N LEU A 16 3.73 16.70 -1.83
CA LEU A 16 2.32 16.58 -1.53
C LEU A 16 2.07 16.54 -0.01
N PRO A 17 0.96 17.12 0.47
CA PRO A 17 0.54 16.95 1.86
C PRO A 17 0.13 15.49 2.15
N LEU A 18 0.22 15.08 3.42
CA LEU A 18 -0.13 13.72 3.86
C LEU A 18 -1.55 13.29 3.46
N SER A 19 -2.51 14.21 3.47
CA SER A 19 -3.89 13.94 3.03
C SER A 19 -3.98 13.53 1.56
N ALA A 20 -3.22 14.19 0.68
CA ALA A 20 -3.16 13.84 -0.74
C ALA A 20 -2.47 12.48 -0.95
N LEU A 21 -1.35 12.24 -0.25
CA LEU A 21 -0.67 10.93 -0.28
C LEU A 21 -1.58 9.80 0.23
N ALA A 22 -2.42 10.07 1.24
CA ALA A 22 -3.37 9.10 1.74
C ALA A 22 -4.42 8.71 0.67
N VAL A 23 -4.94 9.68 -0.08
CA VAL A 23 -5.90 9.43 -1.18
C VAL A 23 -5.24 8.63 -2.29
N ILE A 24 -4.05 9.04 -2.74
CA ILE A 24 -3.29 8.33 -3.78
C ILE A 24 -2.94 6.92 -3.32
N GLY A 25 -2.46 6.77 -2.09
CA GLY A 25 -2.13 5.47 -1.49
C GLY A 25 -3.34 4.55 -1.36
N ASN A 26 -4.53 5.07 -1.05
CA ASN A 26 -5.75 4.27 -1.08
C ASN A 26 -6.11 3.74 -2.47
N GLY A 27 -6.03 4.62 -3.47
CA GLY A 27 -6.28 4.24 -4.86
C GLY A 27 -5.29 3.18 -5.31
N PHE A 28 -4.01 3.46 -5.10
CA PHE A 28 -2.91 2.55 -5.45
C PHE A 28 -3.02 1.20 -4.73
N GLY A 29 -3.27 1.19 -3.41
CA GLY A 29 -3.47 -0.05 -2.66
C GLY A 29 -4.70 -0.84 -3.12
N THR A 30 -5.77 -0.16 -3.55
CA THR A 30 -6.94 -0.82 -4.15
C THR A 30 -6.58 -1.48 -5.49
N LEU A 31 -5.79 -0.81 -6.34
CA LEU A 31 -5.26 -1.38 -7.59
C LEU A 31 -4.33 -2.56 -7.32
N LEU A 32 -3.40 -2.44 -6.37
CA LEU A 32 -2.51 -3.53 -5.96
C LEU A 32 -3.29 -4.76 -5.48
N TYR A 33 -4.37 -4.57 -4.72
CA TYR A 33 -5.23 -5.68 -4.30
C TYR A 33 -5.93 -6.34 -5.50
N ALA A 34 -6.41 -5.55 -6.47
CA ALA A 34 -7.11 -6.06 -7.64
C ALA A 34 -6.17 -6.84 -8.58
N LEU A 35 -5.01 -6.26 -8.90
CA LEU A 35 -4.06 -6.75 -9.90
C LEU A 35 -3.05 -7.76 -9.32
N GLY A 36 -2.61 -7.58 -8.07
CA GLY A 36 -1.61 -8.40 -7.40
C GLY A 36 -2.14 -9.73 -6.89
N ARG A 37 -2.58 -10.62 -7.80
CA ARG A 37 -3.24 -11.90 -7.48
C ARG A 37 -2.45 -12.77 -6.51
N GLU A 38 -1.15 -12.93 -6.74
CA GLU A 38 -0.27 -13.74 -5.89
C GLU A 38 -0.15 -13.15 -4.48
N ARG A 39 0.17 -11.86 -4.37
CA ARG A 39 0.28 -11.17 -3.08
C ARG A 39 -1.04 -11.20 -2.31
N ARG A 40 -2.16 -11.01 -3.00
CA ARG A 40 -3.51 -11.15 -2.42
C ARG A 40 -3.73 -12.57 -1.88
N ARG A 41 -3.35 -13.60 -2.65
CA ARG A 41 -3.49 -15.01 -2.23
C ARG A 41 -2.67 -15.30 -0.97
N VAL A 42 -1.40 -14.91 -0.95
CA VAL A 42 -0.52 -15.07 0.22
C VAL A 42 -1.10 -14.37 1.44
N CYS A 43 -1.55 -13.11 1.30
CA CYS A 43 -2.18 -12.35 2.38
C CYS A 43 -3.41 -13.09 2.93
N LEU A 44 -4.31 -13.57 2.07
CA LEU A 44 -5.52 -14.29 2.51
C LEU A 44 -5.21 -15.64 3.17
N ILE A 45 -4.19 -16.37 2.70
CA ILE A 45 -3.72 -17.61 3.35
C ILE A 45 -3.20 -17.30 4.75
N ASN A 46 -2.37 -16.26 4.88
CA ASN A 46 -1.83 -15.85 6.18
C ASN A 46 -2.95 -15.42 7.12
N LEU A 47 -3.90 -14.60 6.66
CA LEU A 47 -5.07 -14.21 7.47
C LEU A 47 -5.91 -15.42 7.87
N ALA A 48 -6.03 -16.44 7.00
CA ALA A 48 -6.77 -17.65 7.33
C ALA A 48 -6.11 -18.52 8.39
N ARG A 49 -4.77 -18.51 8.44
CA ARG A 49 -3.98 -19.26 9.43
C ARG A 49 -3.85 -18.51 10.75
N CYS A 50 -3.60 -17.21 10.69
CA CYS A 50 -3.31 -16.39 11.86
C CYS A 50 -4.56 -15.83 12.53
N LEU A 51 -5.66 -15.65 11.79
CA LEU A 51 -6.94 -15.12 12.30
C LEU A 51 -8.11 -16.08 11.94
N PRO A 52 -8.06 -17.34 12.42
CA PRO A 52 -9.04 -18.37 12.12
C PRO A 52 -10.47 -18.00 12.58
N GLU A 53 -10.61 -17.13 13.57
CA GLU A 53 -11.87 -16.62 14.12
C GLU A 53 -12.64 -15.69 13.16
N LEU A 54 -11.94 -15.04 12.21
CA LEU A 54 -12.58 -14.16 11.24
C LEU A 54 -13.24 -14.95 10.11
N SER A 55 -14.43 -14.56 9.68
CA SER A 55 -15.07 -15.09 8.48
C SER A 55 -14.27 -14.78 7.21
N ALA A 56 -14.52 -15.53 6.14
CA ALA A 56 -13.91 -15.26 4.83
C ALA A 56 -14.25 -13.86 4.28
N ARG A 57 -15.39 -13.28 4.67
CA ARG A 57 -15.76 -11.91 4.30
C ARG A 57 -14.90 -10.89 5.05
N GLU A 58 -14.74 -11.07 6.35
CA GLU A 58 -13.92 -10.19 7.20
C GLU A 58 -12.45 -10.25 6.82
N ARG A 59 -11.88 -11.44 6.57
CA ARG A 59 -10.50 -11.58 6.08
C ARG A 59 -10.29 -10.85 4.76
N ARG A 60 -11.25 -10.92 3.83
CA ARG A 60 -11.18 -10.17 2.56
C ARG A 60 -11.25 -8.66 2.76
N ALA A 61 -12.11 -8.19 3.67
CA ALA A 61 -12.18 -6.78 4.01
C ALA A 61 -10.88 -6.29 4.67
N LEU A 62 -10.33 -7.06 5.60
CA LEU A 62 -9.07 -6.80 6.27
C LEU A 62 -7.91 -6.77 5.27
N ALA A 63 -7.84 -7.72 4.34
CA ALA A 63 -6.84 -7.72 3.27
C ALA A 63 -6.92 -6.44 2.41
N ARG A 64 -8.13 -6.00 2.00
CA ARG A 64 -8.27 -4.73 1.26
C ARG A 64 -7.77 -3.52 2.07
N ARG A 65 -8.08 -3.45 3.37
CA ARG A 65 -7.57 -2.39 4.24
C ARG A 65 -6.04 -2.45 4.38
N HIS A 66 -5.49 -3.66 4.53
CA HIS A 66 -4.05 -3.87 4.62
C HIS A 66 -3.31 -3.36 3.38
N PHE A 67 -3.79 -3.69 2.17
CA PHE A 67 -3.16 -3.20 0.93
C PHE A 67 -3.23 -1.68 0.80
N ARG A 68 -4.35 -1.05 1.20
CA ARG A 68 -4.47 0.42 1.26
C ARG A 68 -3.48 1.02 2.24
N ALA A 69 -3.40 0.49 3.46
CA ALA A 69 -2.47 0.96 4.48
C ALA A 69 -1.01 0.80 4.03
N PHE A 70 -0.64 -0.37 3.51
CA PHE A 70 0.68 -0.66 2.95
C PHE A 70 1.07 0.36 1.87
N ALA A 71 0.18 0.62 0.91
CA ALA A 71 0.43 1.58 -0.16
C ALA A 71 0.58 3.01 0.38
N ARG A 72 -0.26 3.46 1.32
CA ARG A 72 -0.11 4.78 1.95
C ARG A 72 1.27 4.92 2.62
N THR A 73 1.63 4.00 3.51
CA THR A 73 2.91 4.02 4.21
C THR A 73 4.10 3.97 3.26
N PHE A 74 3.98 3.20 2.16
CA PHE A 74 5.01 3.16 1.14
C PHE A 74 5.22 4.52 0.45
N LEU A 75 4.15 5.25 0.13
CA LEU A 75 4.24 6.57 -0.49
C LEU A 75 4.68 7.64 0.51
N GLU A 76 4.24 7.57 1.78
CA GLU A 76 4.66 8.48 2.85
C GLU A 76 6.17 8.43 3.11
N ARG A 77 6.82 7.29 2.84
CA ARG A 77 8.30 7.18 2.89
C ARG A 77 9.02 8.10 1.92
N ALA A 78 8.37 8.59 0.85
CA ALA A 78 8.94 9.62 0.00
C ALA A 78 9.18 10.95 0.75
N ILE A 79 8.41 11.24 1.80
CA ILE A 79 8.65 12.40 2.67
C ILE A 79 9.84 12.10 3.58
N LEU A 80 9.83 10.94 4.26
CA LEU A 80 10.87 10.59 5.23
C LEU A 80 12.27 10.50 4.62
N TRP A 81 12.40 10.00 3.39
CA TRP A 81 13.71 9.90 2.73
C TRP A 81 14.36 11.23 2.37
N TRP A 82 13.58 12.31 2.25
CA TRP A 82 14.07 13.66 1.93
C TRP A 82 13.73 14.69 3.01
N GLY A 83 13.29 14.23 4.18
CA GLY A 83 13.10 15.06 5.36
C GLY A 83 14.44 15.43 5.99
N ALA A 84 14.46 16.52 6.75
CA ALA A 84 15.59 16.82 7.61
C ALA A 84 15.69 15.76 8.75
N PRO A 85 16.90 15.48 9.27
CA PRO A 85 17.10 14.55 10.40
C PRO A 85 16.34 14.94 11.66
#